data_AF-A0A060XKF7-F1
#
_entry.id   AF-A0A060XKF7-F1
#
_cell.length_a   1.000
_cell.length_b   1.000
_cell.length_c   1.000
_cell.angle_alpha   90.00
_cell.angle_beta   90.00
_cell.angle_gamma   90.00
#
_symmetry.space_group_name_H-M   'P 1'
#
loop_
_entity.id
_entity.type
_entity.pdbx_description
1 polymer ?
#
loop_
_entity_poly.entity_id
_entity_poly.type
_entity_poly.pdbx_seq_one_letter_code
_entity_poly.pdbx_strand_id
1 'polypeptide(L)'
;MPGDRSTVSGSVVGRFHGVAPTTVQITNQKEAESNSKKQGGCRRWFQKMCPCCCRRQSSSYDITDTVITDDGVKPTTLPEPPQPHTGDNELEELMLSVRSVDLLSSKTGQNRLEHHTNLYHGNELIIRRGQTFQMELDLSRPFNSNTDKLHLELKTGPVPMVSKGTHIIIKLVEELEDNSWEAKIVKQNGNRIKLSVNSHHKAVIGQYKLTVMVKCPKQEVAVTHDPSKDVVMLFNPWCEGKDEWSVMRQQKVERRREEVDRETKVAL
;
A
#
# COMPACT_ATOMS: atom_id res chain seq x y z
N MET A 1 -29.39 62.93 -30.12
CA MET A 1 -29.00 63.63 -28.87
C MET A 1 -29.47 62.78 -27.69
N PRO A 2 -28.68 62.66 -26.61
CA PRO A 2 -27.98 61.40 -26.28
C PRO A 2 -28.25 60.90 -24.84
N GLY A 3 -27.57 59.81 -24.47
CA GLY A 3 -27.19 59.49 -23.08
C GLY A 3 -27.79 58.19 -22.54
N ASP A 4 -27.09 57.30 -21.86
CA ASP A 4 -25.67 57.20 -21.59
C ASP A 4 -25.37 55.78 -21.08
N ARG A 5 -24.11 55.38 -21.20
CA ARG A 5 -23.55 54.09 -20.76
C ARG A 5 -23.29 54.12 -19.26
N SER A 6 -23.47 53.01 -18.54
CA SER A 6 -22.60 52.64 -17.40
C SER A 6 -22.79 51.20 -16.93
N THR A 7 -21.77 50.39 -17.21
CA THR A 7 -21.38 49.17 -16.50
C THR A 7 -20.76 49.54 -15.15
N VAL A 8 -21.17 48.88 -14.06
CA VAL A 8 -20.40 48.85 -12.81
C VAL A 8 -20.23 47.42 -12.33
N SER A 9 -18.96 47.06 -12.21
CA SER A 9 -18.37 45.89 -11.57
C SER A 9 -18.51 45.98 -10.04
N GLY A 10 -18.76 44.84 -9.38
CA GLY A 10 -18.76 44.75 -7.93
C GLY A 10 -18.32 43.35 -7.47
N SER A 11 -17.06 43.25 -7.04
CA SER A 11 -16.43 42.07 -6.46
C SER A 11 -17.00 41.76 -5.07
N VAL A 12 -17.41 40.51 -4.85
CA VAL A 12 -17.77 40.00 -3.53
C VAL A 12 -16.49 39.52 -2.83
N VAL A 13 -15.93 40.37 -1.97
CA VAL A 13 -14.86 40.03 -1.03
C VAL A 13 -15.51 39.39 0.20
N GLY A 14 -15.30 38.09 0.39
CA GLY A 14 -15.70 37.35 1.60
C GLY A 14 -14.80 37.72 2.78
N ARG A 15 -15.41 38.23 3.85
CA ARG A 15 -14.78 38.51 5.16
C ARG A 15 -14.57 37.21 5.93
N PHE A 16 -13.32 36.86 6.24
CA PHE A 16 -13.00 35.86 7.26
C PHE A 16 -12.89 36.55 8.63
N HIS A 17 -13.61 36.03 9.61
CA HIS A 17 -13.53 36.48 11.00
C HIS A 17 -12.25 35.93 11.63
N GLY A 18 -11.39 36.83 12.11
CA GLY A 18 -10.16 36.48 12.82
C GLY A 18 -10.47 35.94 14.22
N VAL A 19 -9.94 34.76 14.53
CA VAL A 19 -9.86 34.23 15.88
C VAL A 19 -8.39 34.37 16.32
N ALA A 20 -8.18 35.06 17.44
CA ALA A 20 -6.87 35.31 18.01
C ALA A 20 -6.20 34.01 18.49
N PRO A 21 -4.86 33.89 18.39
CA PRO A 21 -4.14 32.73 18.90
C PRO A 21 -4.03 32.79 20.42
N THR A 22 -4.54 31.76 21.11
CA THR A 22 -4.31 31.57 22.54
C THR A 22 -2.92 30.98 22.76
N THR A 23 -2.06 31.74 23.43
CA THR A 23 -0.75 31.29 23.94
C THR A 23 -0.95 30.19 24.97
N VAL A 24 -0.59 28.96 24.63
CA VAL A 24 -0.49 27.86 25.61
C VAL A 24 0.91 27.87 26.19
N GLN A 25 1.01 28.16 27.49
CA GLN A 25 2.23 28.02 28.26
C GLN A 25 2.55 26.53 28.45
N ILE A 26 3.75 26.11 28.05
CA ILE A 26 4.29 24.78 28.32
C ILE A 26 4.93 24.82 29.71
N THR A 27 4.26 24.25 30.71
CA THR A 27 4.87 23.94 32.00
C THR A 27 5.52 22.56 31.93
N ASN A 28 6.85 22.53 32.03
CA ASN A 28 7.64 21.31 32.18
C ASN A 28 7.32 20.65 33.53
N GLN A 29 6.87 19.40 33.51
CA GLN A 29 6.89 18.51 34.67
C GLN A 29 7.74 17.28 34.36
N LYS A 30 8.73 17.05 35.24
CA LYS A 30 9.54 15.83 35.32
C LYS A 30 8.67 14.72 35.90
N GLU A 31 8.70 13.54 35.30
CA GLU A 31 8.34 12.31 36.01
C GLU A 31 9.45 11.27 35.91
N ALA A 32 9.73 10.69 37.07
CA ALA A 32 10.70 9.65 37.32
C ALA A 32 10.06 8.27 37.14
N GLU A 33 10.90 7.31 36.78
CA GLU A 33 10.57 5.89 36.68
C GLU A 33 10.09 5.31 38.02
N SER A 34 9.06 4.47 37.97
CA SER A 34 8.95 3.36 38.92
C SER A 34 8.24 2.16 38.28
N ASN A 35 8.85 1.00 38.48
CA ASN A 35 8.48 -0.30 37.96
C ASN A 35 7.53 -1.00 38.94
N SER A 36 6.36 -1.48 38.51
CA SER A 36 5.67 -2.57 39.22
C SER A 36 4.78 -3.41 38.30
N LYS A 37 5.05 -4.71 38.28
CA LYS A 37 4.20 -5.78 37.74
C LYS A 37 2.93 -5.91 38.58
N LYS A 38 1.74 -6.04 37.96
CA LYS A 38 0.66 -6.95 38.41
C LYS A 38 -0.20 -7.47 37.25
N GLN A 39 -0.44 -8.78 37.27
CA GLN A 39 -1.42 -9.53 36.48
C GLN A 39 -2.83 -9.47 37.11
N GLY A 40 -3.85 -9.78 36.30
CA GLY A 40 -5.15 -10.35 36.74
C GLY A 40 -6.37 -9.48 36.38
N GLY A 41 -7.15 -9.87 35.35
CA GLY A 41 -8.54 -10.38 35.51
C GLY A 41 -9.56 -9.25 35.30
N CYS A 42 -10.72 -9.37 34.64
CA CYS A 42 -11.66 -10.48 34.50
C CYS A 42 -12.61 -10.18 33.31
N ARG A 43 -12.99 -11.23 32.58
CA ARG A 43 -14.09 -11.26 31.59
C ARG A 43 -15.41 -11.60 32.29
N ARG A 44 -16.52 -10.96 31.93
CA ARG A 44 -17.96 -11.33 32.17
C ARG A 44 -18.82 -10.17 31.62
N TRP A 45 -19.93 -10.28 30.91
CA TRP A 45 -21.09 -11.18 30.84
C TRP A 45 -21.64 -11.11 29.39
N PHE A 46 -22.20 -12.12 28.71
CA PHE A 46 -23.42 -12.86 29.02
C PHE A 46 -23.44 -14.20 28.25
N GLN A 47 -23.69 -15.31 28.96
CA GLN A 47 -24.28 -16.53 28.43
C GLN A 47 -25.38 -16.98 29.40
N LYS A 48 -26.60 -17.10 28.88
CA LYS A 48 -27.79 -17.86 29.35
C LYS A 48 -28.55 -18.17 28.04
N MET A 49 -28.86 -19.40 27.64
CA MET A 49 -29.61 -20.51 28.27
C MET A 49 -29.17 -21.83 27.57
N CYS A 50 -28.65 -22.86 28.27
CA CYS A 50 -29.31 -24.05 28.87
C CYS A 50 -29.19 -25.32 27.96
N PRO A 51 -29.44 -26.56 28.44
CA PRO A 51 -28.73 -27.29 29.49
C PRO A 51 -28.62 -28.81 29.17
N CYS A 52 -27.51 -29.28 28.60
CA CYS A 52 -27.16 -30.70 28.71
C CYS A 52 -25.66 -30.86 28.52
N CYS A 53 -25.06 -31.73 29.32
CA CYS A 53 -23.72 -32.29 29.14
C CYS A 53 -22.56 -31.47 29.71
N CYS A 54 -22.63 -31.17 31.01
CA CYS A 54 -21.42 -31.03 31.83
C CYS A 54 -20.81 -32.40 32.15
N ARG A 55 -19.49 -32.37 32.46
CA ARG A 55 -18.61 -33.39 33.07
C ARG A 55 -18.02 -34.45 32.14
N ARG A 56 -16.73 -34.35 31.82
CA ARG A 56 -15.51 -34.60 32.64
C ARG A 56 -15.22 -36.09 32.84
N GLN A 57 -14.24 -36.53 32.04
CA GLN A 57 -12.97 -37.17 32.41
C GLN A 57 -12.95 -38.40 33.33
N SER A 58 -12.10 -39.32 32.84
CA SER A 58 -11.31 -40.32 33.58
C SER A 58 -12.13 -41.53 34.04
N SER A 59 -11.63 -42.75 34.06
CA SER A 59 -10.40 -43.42 33.61
C SER A 59 -10.53 -44.82 34.21
N SER A 60 -9.91 -45.83 33.61
CA SER A 60 -9.62 -47.13 34.24
C SER A 60 -10.83 -48.06 34.44
N TYR A 61 -10.89 -49.11 33.61
CA TYR A 61 -11.49 -50.38 34.00
C TYR A 61 -10.48 -51.49 33.70
N ASP A 62 -10.08 -52.16 34.77
CA ASP A 62 -9.51 -53.50 34.75
C ASP A 62 -10.30 -54.23 35.84
N ILE A 63 -11.05 -55.27 35.46
CA ILE A 63 -11.43 -56.42 36.29
C ILE A 63 -12.23 -57.38 35.40
N THR A 64 -11.77 -58.61 35.45
CA THR A 64 -12.22 -59.84 34.79
C THR A 64 -13.62 -60.27 35.22
N ASP A 65 -14.39 -60.85 34.29
CA ASP A 65 -15.11 -62.08 34.61
C ASP A 65 -15.41 -62.92 33.34
N THR A 66 -15.10 -64.20 33.46
CA THR A 66 -15.19 -65.27 32.46
C THR A 66 -16.59 -65.86 32.37
N VAL A 67 -17.14 -66.07 31.17
CA VAL A 67 -17.98 -67.26 30.84
C VAL A 67 -17.84 -67.62 29.34
N ILE A 68 -17.70 -68.92 29.11
CA ILE A 68 -17.44 -69.66 27.86
C ILE A 68 -18.72 -69.80 27.00
N THR A 69 -18.58 -69.78 25.67
CA THR A 69 -19.29 -70.54 24.59
C THR A 69 -19.15 -69.74 23.28
N ASP A 70 -19.10 -70.26 22.06
CA ASP A 70 -18.68 -71.51 21.43
C ASP A 70 -18.52 -71.12 19.93
N ASP A 71 -17.63 -71.80 19.22
CA ASP A 71 -17.49 -71.91 17.77
C ASP A 71 -17.64 -70.71 16.79
N GLY A 72 -16.60 -70.53 15.96
CA GLY A 72 -16.81 -70.48 14.50
C GLY A 72 -16.52 -69.19 13.73
N VAL A 73 -15.47 -69.28 12.90
CA VAL A 73 -15.28 -68.63 11.58
C VAL A 73 -14.71 -67.21 11.54
N LYS A 74 -13.42 -67.17 11.16
CA LYS A 74 -12.70 -66.02 10.58
C LYS A 74 -13.18 -65.74 9.15
N PRO A 75 -13.35 -64.48 8.74
CA PRO A 75 -12.92 -64.08 7.40
C PRO A 75 -11.84 -63.01 7.45
N THR A 76 -10.76 -63.29 6.73
CA THR A 76 -9.68 -62.36 6.38
C THR A 76 -10.23 -61.24 5.50
N THR A 77 -10.18 -59.99 5.94
CA THR A 77 -10.43 -58.82 5.08
C THR A 77 -9.13 -58.41 4.40
N LEU A 78 -9.13 -58.38 3.06
CA LEU A 78 -8.07 -57.83 2.22
C LEU A 78 -7.78 -56.35 2.57
N PRO A 79 -6.54 -55.86 2.38
CA PRO A 79 -6.23 -54.44 2.53
C PRO A 79 -6.86 -53.63 1.38
N GLU A 80 -7.52 -52.53 1.76
CA GLU A 80 -8.09 -51.53 0.87
C GLU A 80 -6.98 -50.86 0.02
N PRO A 81 -7.20 -50.61 -1.30
CA PRO A 81 -6.20 -49.96 -2.14
C PRO A 81 -6.00 -48.50 -1.71
N PRO A 82 -4.77 -47.96 -1.79
CA PRO A 82 -4.48 -46.60 -1.37
C PRO A 82 -5.24 -45.60 -2.25
N GLN A 83 -6.11 -44.79 -1.64
CA GLN A 83 -6.69 -43.63 -2.29
C GLN A 83 -5.58 -42.61 -2.61
N PRO A 84 -5.50 -42.07 -3.83
CA PRO A 84 -4.54 -41.02 -4.16
C PRO A 84 -5.05 -39.69 -3.59
N HIS A 85 -4.44 -39.24 -2.50
CA HIS A 85 -4.73 -37.94 -1.89
C HIS A 85 -3.46 -37.10 -1.83
N THR A 86 -2.84 -36.80 -2.97
CA THR A 86 -1.62 -35.96 -3.01
C THR A 86 -1.33 -35.41 -4.41
N GLY A 87 -2.31 -34.77 -5.06
CA GLY A 87 -2.08 -34.07 -6.33
C GLY A 87 -2.11 -32.54 -6.23
N ASP A 88 -2.78 -32.00 -5.22
CA ASP A 88 -3.18 -30.59 -5.24
C ASP A 88 -2.16 -29.67 -4.54
N ASN A 89 -1.47 -30.17 -3.51
CA ASN A 89 -0.48 -29.39 -2.74
C ASN A 89 0.83 -29.12 -3.51
N GLU A 90 1.32 -30.05 -4.33
CA GLU A 90 2.58 -29.84 -5.08
C GLU A 90 2.46 -28.73 -6.14
N LEU A 91 1.27 -28.58 -6.73
CA LEU A 91 0.99 -27.54 -7.71
C LEU A 91 0.86 -26.15 -7.08
N GLU A 92 0.40 -26.06 -5.83
CA GLU A 92 0.31 -24.81 -5.09
C GLU A 92 1.70 -24.28 -4.70
N GLU A 93 2.64 -25.17 -4.40
CA GLU A 93 4.02 -24.81 -4.07
C GLU A 93 4.82 -24.30 -5.30
N LEU A 94 4.40 -24.68 -6.51
CA LEU A 94 4.97 -24.16 -7.77
C LEU A 94 4.46 -22.77 -8.16
N MET A 95 3.36 -22.31 -7.55
CA MET A 95 2.78 -21.00 -7.84
C MET A 95 3.61 -19.88 -7.19
N LEU A 96 3.80 -18.80 -7.94
CA LEU A 96 4.50 -17.64 -7.43
C LEU A 96 3.59 -16.93 -6.42
N SER A 97 4.08 -16.72 -5.20
CA SER A 97 3.40 -15.92 -4.18
C SER A 97 4.34 -14.86 -3.63
N VAL A 98 3.77 -13.78 -3.09
CA VAL A 98 4.53 -12.69 -2.45
C VAL A 98 4.56 -12.97 -0.96
N ARG A 99 5.76 -13.17 -0.41
CA ARG A 99 5.99 -13.39 1.03
C ARG A 99 6.04 -12.08 1.80
N SER A 100 6.73 -11.08 1.25
CA SER A 100 6.81 -9.75 1.86
C SER A 100 7.07 -8.67 0.83
N VAL A 101 6.77 -7.44 1.23
CA VAL A 101 6.97 -6.22 0.45
C VAL A 101 7.72 -5.23 1.35
N ASP A 102 8.80 -4.67 0.82
CA ASP A 102 9.53 -3.58 1.45
C ASP A 102 9.51 -2.36 0.53
N LEU A 103 8.93 -1.26 1.01
CA LEU A 103 8.84 0.00 0.28
C LEU A 103 10.11 0.86 0.38
N LEU A 104 11.15 0.36 1.07
CA LEU A 104 12.41 1.07 1.30
C LEU A 104 12.15 2.49 1.86
N SER A 105 11.25 2.58 2.85
CA SER A 105 10.66 3.83 3.34
C SER A 105 11.49 4.58 4.39
N SER A 106 12.69 4.08 4.72
CA SER A 106 13.58 4.70 5.71
C SER A 106 13.83 6.18 5.38
N LYS A 107 13.77 7.05 6.40
CA LYS A 107 14.02 8.49 6.26
C LYS A 107 15.41 8.81 5.70
N THR A 108 16.40 7.97 6.02
CA THR A 108 17.77 8.07 5.52
C THR A 108 18.00 7.20 4.28
N GLY A 109 16.96 6.51 3.80
CA GLY A 109 17.01 5.69 2.61
C GLY A 109 16.86 6.51 1.32
N GLN A 110 17.24 5.88 0.20
CA GLN A 110 17.30 6.52 -1.11
C GLN A 110 15.98 7.21 -1.49
N ASN A 111 14.85 6.50 -1.39
CA ASN A 111 13.54 7.04 -1.75
C ASN A 111 13.25 8.37 -1.05
N ARG A 112 13.39 8.42 0.29
CA ARG A 112 13.05 9.63 1.06
C ARG A 112 14.03 10.77 0.81
N LEU A 113 15.30 10.46 0.53
CA LEU A 113 16.33 11.46 0.21
C LEU A 113 16.12 12.06 -1.18
N GLU A 114 15.98 11.23 -2.22
CA GLU A 114 15.79 11.68 -3.61
C GLU A 114 14.48 12.42 -3.81
N HIS A 115 13.41 12.03 -3.11
CA HIS A 115 12.13 12.74 -3.18
C HIS A 115 12.08 13.97 -2.26
N HIS A 116 13.14 14.30 -1.53
CA HIS A 116 13.15 15.43 -0.59
C HIS A 116 12.01 15.35 0.43
N THR A 117 11.83 14.18 1.04
CA THR A 117 10.80 13.90 2.06
C THR A 117 11.38 13.31 3.34
N ASN A 118 12.70 13.19 3.48
CA ASN A 118 13.39 12.68 4.67
C ASN A 118 13.06 13.43 5.97
N LEU A 119 12.66 14.70 5.89
CA LEU A 119 12.31 15.52 7.06
C LEU A 119 10.92 15.24 7.63
N TYR A 120 10.04 14.55 6.89
CA TYR A 120 8.72 14.18 7.41
C TYR A 120 8.83 13.09 8.49
N HIS A 121 7.99 13.21 9.52
CA HIS A 121 7.85 12.18 10.55
C HIS A 121 7.08 10.97 10.03
N GLY A 122 7.20 9.82 10.70
CA GLY A 122 6.57 8.57 10.28
C GLY A 122 7.49 7.62 9.51
N ASN A 123 6.99 6.39 9.34
CA ASN A 123 7.67 5.26 8.68
C ASN A 123 7.08 4.95 7.29
N GLU A 124 6.07 5.70 6.89
CA GLU A 124 5.42 5.61 5.59
C GLU A 124 6.38 5.99 4.46
N LEU A 125 6.17 5.40 3.29
CA LEU A 125 6.86 5.85 2.09
C LEU A 125 6.22 7.15 1.61
N ILE A 126 6.93 8.27 1.74
CA ILE A 126 6.48 9.58 1.29
C ILE A 126 7.28 9.97 0.05
N ILE A 127 6.60 10.10 -1.09
CA ILE A 127 7.22 10.37 -2.40
C ILE A 127 6.53 11.53 -3.09
N ARG A 128 7.12 12.01 -4.18
CA ARG A 128 6.57 13.10 -5.00
C ARG A 128 6.29 12.57 -6.41
N ARG A 129 5.13 12.92 -6.96
CA ARG A 129 4.68 12.46 -8.28
C ARG A 129 5.64 12.86 -9.41
N GLY A 130 5.68 12.11 -10.51
CA GLY A 130 6.58 12.41 -11.63
C GLY A 130 8.04 12.06 -11.37
N GLN A 131 8.30 11.24 -10.34
CA GLN A 131 9.63 10.78 -9.99
C GLN A 131 9.56 9.30 -9.59
N THR A 132 10.60 8.57 -9.95
CA THR A 132 10.74 7.12 -9.72
C THR A 132 11.12 6.83 -8.28
N PHE A 133 10.57 5.75 -7.71
CA PHE A 133 10.97 5.21 -6.41
C PHE A 133 11.26 3.71 -6.51
N GLN A 134 11.91 3.14 -5.50
CA GLN A 134 12.26 1.72 -5.45
C GLN A 134 11.46 0.96 -4.40
N MET A 135 11.25 -0.33 -4.64
CA MET A 135 10.69 -1.26 -3.66
C MET A 135 11.28 -2.66 -3.85
N GLU A 136 11.24 -3.50 -2.84
CA GLU A 136 11.67 -4.89 -2.89
C GLU A 136 10.50 -5.83 -2.59
N LEU A 137 10.46 -6.94 -3.32
CA LEU A 137 9.52 -8.04 -3.11
C LEU A 137 10.32 -9.29 -2.76
N ASP A 138 9.89 -10.00 -1.72
CA ASP A 138 10.35 -11.35 -1.42
C ASP A 138 9.28 -12.35 -1.88
N LEU A 139 9.66 -13.27 -2.76
CA LEU A 139 8.74 -14.19 -3.43
C LEU A 139 8.90 -15.62 -2.91
N SER A 140 7.93 -16.49 -3.22
CA SER A 140 8.01 -17.93 -2.88
C SER A 140 9.17 -18.64 -3.57
N ARG A 141 9.47 -18.23 -4.81
CA ARG A 141 10.53 -18.76 -5.68
C ARG A 141 11.09 -17.65 -6.58
N PRO A 142 12.17 -17.89 -7.34
CA PRO A 142 12.67 -16.92 -8.30
C PRO A 142 11.61 -16.56 -9.34
N PHE A 143 11.53 -15.26 -9.66
CA PHE A 143 10.62 -14.74 -10.68
C PHE A 143 11.06 -15.17 -12.09
N ASN A 144 10.12 -15.64 -12.90
CA ASN A 144 10.33 -15.98 -14.30
C ASN A 144 9.37 -15.19 -15.20
N SER A 145 9.90 -14.24 -15.98
CA SER A 145 9.11 -13.35 -16.84
C SER A 145 8.32 -14.07 -17.96
N ASN A 146 8.73 -15.28 -18.34
CA ASN A 146 8.07 -16.06 -19.39
C ASN A 146 6.79 -16.72 -18.87
N THR A 147 6.79 -17.19 -17.62
CA THR A 147 5.68 -17.95 -17.04
C THR A 147 4.83 -17.12 -16.08
N ASP A 148 5.45 -16.18 -15.37
CA ASP A 148 4.83 -15.44 -14.28
C ASP A 148 4.33 -14.09 -14.78
N LYS A 149 3.17 -13.68 -14.26
CA LYS A 149 2.61 -12.35 -14.51
C LYS A 149 2.43 -11.66 -13.17
N LEU A 150 3.06 -10.50 -13.03
CA LEU A 150 3.01 -9.67 -11.84
C LEU A 150 2.72 -8.22 -12.25
N HIS A 151 1.81 -7.58 -11.53
CA HIS A 151 1.55 -6.15 -11.65
C HIS A 151 1.28 -5.55 -10.27
N LEU A 152 1.42 -4.23 -10.16
CA LEU A 152 1.10 -3.50 -8.94
C LEU A 152 -0.21 -2.77 -9.14
N GLU A 153 -1.00 -2.64 -8.08
CA GLU A 153 -2.14 -1.75 -8.05
C GLU A 153 -1.97 -0.71 -6.95
N LEU A 154 -2.16 0.56 -7.33
CA LEU A 154 -2.24 1.67 -6.38
C LEU A 154 -3.67 2.21 -6.38
N LYS A 155 -4.30 2.24 -5.21
CA LYS A 155 -5.67 2.74 -5.02
C LYS A 155 -5.70 3.88 -4.02
N THR A 156 -6.37 4.98 -4.36
CA THR A 156 -6.54 6.13 -3.46
C THR A 156 -8.01 6.55 -3.39
N GLY A 157 -8.40 7.12 -2.24
CA GLY A 157 -9.76 7.57 -1.97
C GLY A 157 -10.76 6.44 -1.67
N PRO A 158 -12.03 6.79 -1.39
CA PRO A 158 -13.06 5.85 -0.98
C PRO A 158 -13.61 5.01 -2.15
N VAL A 159 -13.59 5.55 -3.37
CA VAL A 159 -14.09 4.88 -4.58
C VAL A 159 -13.01 4.97 -5.68
N PRO A 160 -12.00 4.07 -5.66
CA PRO A 160 -10.94 4.03 -6.66
C PRO A 160 -11.50 3.68 -8.05
N MET A 161 -11.11 4.44 -9.08
CA MET A 161 -11.54 4.25 -10.46
C MET A 161 -10.40 4.52 -11.44
N VAL A 162 -10.22 3.62 -12.42
CA VAL A 162 -9.18 3.75 -13.45
C VAL A 162 -9.40 4.99 -14.31
N SER A 163 -10.63 5.26 -14.72
CA SER A 163 -10.99 6.44 -15.53
C SER A 163 -10.77 7.79 -14.84
N LYS A 164 -10.58 7.78 -13.51
CA LYS A 164 -10.28 8.98 -12.71
C LYS A 164 -8.83 9.02 -12.22
N GLY A 165 -8.01 8.03 -12.58
CA GLY A 165 -6.63 7.93 -12.11
C GLY A 165 -6.49 7.66 -10.61
N THR A 166 -7.56 7.20 -9.94
CA THR A 166 -7.55 6.86 -8.51
C THR A 166 -7.40 5.36 -8.25
N HIS A 167 -7.50 4.54 -9.30
CA HIS A 167 -7.03 3.15 -9.34
C HIS A 167 -6.04 3.02 -10.49
N ILE A 168 -4.79 2.74 -10.17
CA ILE A 168 -3.68 2.68 -11.12
C ILE A 168 -3.20 1.23 -11.17
N ILE A 169 -3.04 0.70 -12.38
CA ILE A 169 -2.49 -0.64 -12.63
C ILE A 169 -1.13 -0.44 -13.29
N ILE A 170 -0.08 -0.86 -12.59
CA ILE A 170 1.33 -0.68 -12.99
C ILE A 170 1.86 -2.02 -13.47
N LYS A 171 2.16 -2.12 -14.75
CA LYS A 171 2.70 -3.34 -15.36
C LYS A 171 4.22 -3.38 -15.23
N LEU A 172 4.77 -4.61 -15.22
CA LEU A 172 6.20 -4.81 -15.40
C LEU A 172 6.58 -4.64 -16.87
N VAL A 173 7.62 -3.85 -17.13
CA VAL A 173 8.19 -3.55 -18.45
C VAL A 173 9.71 -3.74 -18.44
N GLU A 174 10.31 -3.90 -19.62
CA GLU A 174 11.76 -4.05 -19.78
C GLU A 174 12.50 -2.71 -19.60
N GLU A 175 11.91 -1.63 -20.08
CA GLU A 175 12.43 -0.26 -19.97
C GLU A 175 11.30 0.66 -19.51
N LEU A 176 11.65 1.62 -18.65
CA LEU A 176 10.68 2.58 -18.13
C LEU A 176 10.56 3.72 -19.13
N GLU A 177 9.34 4.05 -19.51
CA GLU A 177 9.05 5.28 -20.23
C GLU A 177 8.84 6.44 -19.26
N ASP A 178 9.32 7.60 -19.68
CA ASP A 178 9.05 8.86 -19.01
C ASP A 178 7.55 9.13 -18.96
N ASN A 179 7.06 9.61 -17.81
CA ASN A 179 5.66 9.96 -17.57
C ASN A 179 4.66 8.80 -17.56
N SER A 180 5.07 7.54 -17.61
CA SER A 180 4.14 6.40 -17.55
C SER A 180 4.13 5.75 -16.17
N TRP A 181 2.98 5.18 -15.79
CA TRP A 181 2.87 4.34 -14.59
C TRP A 181 3.37 2.94 -14.92
N GLU A 182 4.67 2.73 -14.70
CA GLU A 182 5.37 1.51 -15.08
C GLU A 182 6.34 1.05 -13.99
N ALA A 183 6.63 -0.24 -13.97
CA ALA A 183 7.61 -0.81 -13.06
C ALA A 183 8.60 -1.68 -13.84
N LYS A 184 9.87 -1.64 -13.43
CA LYS A 184 10.95 -2.43 -14.01
C LYS A 184 11.68 -3.20 -12.92
N ILE A 185 12.02 -4.45 -13.19
CA ILE A 185 12.93 -5.21 -12.33
C ILE A 185 14.35 -4.70 -12.59
N VAL A 186 14.96 -4.07 -11.59
CA VAL A 186 16.34 -3.53 -11.68
C VAL A 186 17.38 -4.45 -11.05
N LYS A 187 16.94 -5.37 -10.19
CA LYS A 187 17.81 -6.40 -9.61
C LYS A 187 16.98 -7.62 -9.24
N GLN A 188 17.52 -8.81 -9.48
CA GLN A 188 16.95 -10.08 -9.03
C GLN A 188 18.06 -10.88 -8.33
N ASN A 189 17.78 -11.35 -7.12
CA ASN A 189 18.68 -12.19 -6.34
C ASN A 189 17.90 -13.34 -5.70
N GLY A 190 17.94 -14.51 -6.33
CA GLY A 190 17.11 -15.65 -5.96
C GLY A 190 15.62 -15.28 -5.98
N ASN A 191 14.98 -15.34 -4.81
CA ASN A 191 13.56 -15.05 -4.63
C ASN A 191 13.25 -13.57 -4.45
N ARG A 192 14.27 -12.72 -4.30
CA ARG A 192 14.08 -11.29 -4.07
C ARG A 192 14.22 -10.53 -5.37
N ILE A 193 13.25 -9.68 -5.67
CA ILE A 193 13.31 -8.74 -6.80
C ILE A 193 13.22 -7.31 -6.29
N LYS A 194 14.06 -6.44 -6.85
CA LYS A 194 13.99 -4.99 -6.66
C LYS A 194 13.30 -4.38 -7.87
N LEU A 195 12.24 -3.64 -7.61
CA LEU A 195 11.50 -2.89 -8.59
C LEU A 195 11.88 -1.41 -8.54
N SER A 196 11.95 -0.81 -9.71
CA SER A 196 11.95 0.63 -9.92
C SER A 196 10.60 1.01 -10.50
N VAL A 197 9.85 1.86 -9.82
CA VAL A 197 8.47 2.20 -10.13
C VAL A 197 8.39 3.68 -10.50
N ASN A 198 7.99 3.96 -11.74
CA ASN A 198 7.78 5.32 -12.21
C ASN A 198 6.38 5.81 -11.81
N SER A 199 6.27 7.08 -11.44
CA SER A 199 4.99 7.73 -11.13
C SER A 199 4.67 8.79 -12.17
N HIS A 200 3.41 8.84 -12.61
CA HIS A 200 2.96 9.86 -13.56
C HIS A 200 2.97 11.27 -12.93
N HIS A 201 3.44 12.29 -13.64
CA HIS A 201 3.54 13.68 -13.12
C HIS A 201 2.18 14.31 -12.75
N LYS A 202 1.10 13.89 -13.40
CA LYS A 202 -0.31 14.24 -13.05
C LYS A 202 -0.97 13.32 -12.02
N ALA A 203 -0.24 12.42 -11.35
CA ALA A 203 -0.84 11.55 -10.34
C ALA A 203 -1.58 12.35 -9.26
N VAL A 204 -2.69 11.79 -8.78
CA VAL A 204 -3.48 12.35 -7.69
C VAL A 204 -2.62 12.37 -6.42
N ILE A 205 -2.68 13.46 -5.67
CA ILE A 205 -1.96 13.61 -4.40
C ILE A 205 -2.81 12.98 -3.30
N GLY A 206 -2.18 12.22 -2.40
CA GLY A 206 -2.89 11.53 -1.33
C GLY A 206 -2.23 10.25 -0.87
N GLN A 207 -2.93 9.51 -0.01
CA GLN A 207 -2.52 8.19 0.46
C GLN A 207 -2.98 7.12 -0.52
N TYR A 208 -2.08 6.20 -0.85
CA TYR A 208 -2.33 5.08 -1.74
C TYR A 208 -2.10 3.77 -1.02
N LYS A 209 -3.07 2.87 -1.20
CA LYS A 209 -2.94 1.46 -0.85
C LYS A 209 -2.27 0.72 -1.99
N LEU A 210 -1.17 0.04 -1.69
CA LEU A 210 -0.47 -0.83 -2.61
C LEU A 210 -0.99 -2.27 -2.50
N THR A 211 -1.28 -2.87 -3.64
CA THR A 211 -1.54 -4.31 -3.77
C THR A 211 -0.61 -4.88 -4.82
N VAL A 212 0.05 -5.99 -4.51
CA VAL A 212 0.83 -6.75 -5.49
C VAL A 212 -0.04 -7.88 -6.01
N MET A 213 -0.27 -7.88 -7.30
CA MET A 213 -1.10 -8.87 -7.98
C MET A 213 -0.19 -9.85 -8.70
N VAL A 214 -0.37 -11.13 -8.42
CA VAL A 214 0.32 -12.21 -9.12
C VAL A 214 -0.73 -13.07 -9.79
N LYS A 215 -0.65 -13.18 -11.11
CA LYS A 215 -1.54 -14.04 -11.88
C LYS A 215 -0.87 -15.37 -12.13
N CYS A 216 -1.52 -16.43 -11.66
CA CYS A 216 -1.17 -17.80 -11.97
C CYS A 216 -2.18 -18.41 -12.94
N PRO A 217 -1.83 -19.49 -13.66
CA PRO A 217 -2.68 -20.09 -14.69
C PRO A 217 -4.08 -20.50 -14.19
N LYS A 218 -4.21 -20.87 -12.92
CA LYS A 218 -5.47 -21.31 -12.31
C LYS A 218 -6.23 -20.20 -11.58
N GLN A 219 -5.52 -19.20 -11.04
CA GLN A 219 -6.12 -18.18 -10.19
C GLN A 219 -5.23 -16.92 -10.10
N GLU A 220 -5.87 -15.76 -9.96
CA GLU A 220 -5.19 -14.52 -9.63
C GLU A 220 -5.13 -14.35 -8.11
N VAL A 221 -3.92 -14.19 -7.58
CA VAL A 221 -3.66 -14.04 -6.15
C VAL A 221 -3.28 -12.59 -5.88
N ALA A 222 -4.07 -11.93 -5.02
CA ALA A 222 -3.83 -10.56 -4.58
C ALA A 222 -3.18 -10.58 -3.19
N VAL A 223 -1.97 -10.02 -3.09
CA VAL A 223 -1.37 -9.73 -1.78
C VAL A 223 -1.50 -8.24 -1.52
N THR A 224 -2.40 -7.90 -0.61
CA THR A 224 -2.56 -6.52 -0.15
C THR A 224 -1.46 -6.22 0.86
N HIS A 225 -0.71 -5.14 0.62
CA HIS A 225 0.30 -4.69 1.56
C HIS A 225 -0.35 -4.26 2.89
N ASP A 226 0.41 -4.33 3.99
CA ASP A 226 -0.05 -3.84 5.29
C ASP A 226 -0.47 -2.35 5.18
N PRO A 227 -1.73 -1.99 5.53
CA PRO A 227 -2.19 -0.61 5.51
C PRO A 227 -1.33 0.35 6.36
N SER A 228 -0.59 -0.17 7.34
CA SER A 228 0.33 0.62 8.16
C SER A 228 1.53 1.19 7.39
N LYS A 229 1.78 0.74 6.16
CA LYS A 229 2.83 1.29 5.27
C LYS A 229 2.26 1.65 3.90
N ASP A 230 1.18 2.42 3.88
CA ASP A 230 0.66 3.05 2.66
C ASP A 230 1.68 4.03 2.04
N VAL A 231 1.53 4.29 0.74
CA VAL A 231 2.37 5.25 -0.01
C VAL A 231 1.71 6.62 0.02
N VAL A 232 2.41 7.63 0.55
CA VAL A 232 1.96 9.02 0.53
C VAL A 232 2.56 9.73 -0.68
N MET A 233 1.70 10.12 -1.62
CA MET A 233 2.07 10.87 -2.82
C MET A 233 1.90 12.36 -2.59
N LEU A 234 2.94 13.15 -2.84
CA LEU A 234 2.93 14.60 -2.76
C LEU A 234 3.10 15.28 -4.13
N PHE A 235 2.84 16.58 -4.16
CA PHE A 235 3.26 17.45 -5.26
C PHE A 235 4.79 17.45 -5.43
N ASN A 236 5.27 17.57 -6.67
CA ASN A 236 6.68 17.60 -7.01
C ASN A 236 7.11 18.92 -7.66
N PRO A 237 7.67 19.89 -6.90
CA PRO A 237 8.19 21.12 -7.47
C PRO A 237 9.54 20.96 -8.19
N TRP A 238 10.18 19.78 -8.09
CA TRP A 238 11.43 19.46 -8.79
C TRP A 238 11.20 18.75 -10.14
N CYS A 239 9.93 18.51 -10.52
CA CYS A 239 9.60 17.92 -11.82
C CYS A 239 9.67 19.01 -12.89
N GLU A 240 10.85 19.21 -13.49
CA GLU A 240 11.09 20.26 -14.48
C GLU A 240 10.26 20.05 -15.76
N GLY A 241 9.53 21.09 -16.17
CA GLY A 241 8.95 21.21 -17.52
C GLY A 241 7.74 20.34 -17.83
N LYS A 242 7.26 19.52 -16.88
CA LYS A 242 6.14 18.58 -17.12
C LYS A 242 4.88 18.89 -16.30
N ASP A 243 4.94 19.83 -15.35
CA ASP A 243 3.76 20.33 -14.64
C ASP A 243 3.30 21.68 -15.19
N GLU A 244 1.98 21.91 -15.19
CA GLU A 244 1.37 23.14 -15.72
C GLU A 244 1.91 24.40 -15.04
N TRP A 245 2.28 24.29 -13.75
CA TRP A 245 2.98 25.35 -13.04
C TRP A 245 4.25 25.70 -13.82
N SER A 246 5.24 24.81 -13.92
CA SER A 246 6.55 25.15 -14.48
C SER A 246 6.46 25.73 -15.90
N VAL A 247 5.52 25.24 -16.70
CA VAL A 247 5.19 25.83 -18.02
C VAL A 247 4.68 27.27 -17.88
N MET A 248 3.72 27.54 -17.00
CA MET A 248 3.28 28.92 -16.71
C MET A 248 4.42 29.80 -16.17
N ARG A 249 5.38 29.27 -15.39
CA ARG A 249 6.57 30.03 -14.93
C ARG A 249 7.36 30.53 -16.11
N GLN A 250 7.72 29.60 -16.98
CA GLN A 250 8.57 29.85 -18.14
C GLN A 250 7.89 30.84 -19.08
N GLN A 251 6.61 30.66 -19.38
CA GLN A 251 5.83 31.61 -20.18
C GLN A 251 5.78 33.01 -19.56
N LYS A 252 5.67 33.13 -18.23
CA LYS A 252 5.67 34.43 -17.55
C LYS A 252 7.05 35.11 -17.60
N VAL A 253 8.13 34.33 -17.52
CA VAL A 253 9.49 34.84 -17.67
C VAL A 253 9.72 35.29 -19.11
N GLU A 254 9.32 34.50 -20.10
CA GLU A 254 9.49 34.85 -21.51
C GLU A 254 8.69 36.09 -21.90
N ARG A 255 7.42 36.20 -21.48
CA ARG A 255 6.60 37.39 -21.75
C ARG A 255 7.24 38.67 -21.20
N ARG A 256 7.85 38.59 -20.01
CA ARG A 256 8.57 39.74 -19.41
C ARG A 256 9.83 40.08 -20.19
N ARG A 257 10.54 39.07 -20.70
CA ARG A 257 11.71 39.28 -21.56
C ARG A 257 11.32 39.98 -22.86
N GLU A 258 10.27 39.50 -23.54
CA GLU A 258 9.73 40.13 -24.75
C GLU A 258 9.25 41.56 -24.50
N GLU A 259 8.69 41.83 -23.32
CA GLU A 259 8.26 43.17 -22.93
C GLU A 259 9.45 44.13 -22.78
N VAL A 260 10.49 43.71 -22.06
CA VAL A 260 11.74 44.48 -21.92
C VAL A 260 12.40 44.70 -23.28
N ASP A 261 12.48 43.68 -24.13
CA ASP A 261 13.07 43.80 -25.46
C ASP A 261 12.27 44.77 -26.36
N ARG A 262 10.94 44.78 -26.24
CA ARG A 262 10.06 45.72 -26.97
C ARG A 262 10.24 47.15 -26.48
N GLU A 263 10.26 47.37 -25.17
CA GLU A 263 10.50 48.70 -24.57
C GLU A 263 11.87 49.25 -24.98
N THR A 264 12.90 48.40 -24.96
CA THR A 264 14.27 48.79 -25.34
C THR A 264 14.37 49.15 -26.82
N LYS A 265 13.66 48.44 -27.71
CA LYS A 265 13.60 48.76 -29.16
C LYS A 265 12.80 50.02 -29.49
N VAL A 266 11.81 50.38 -28.66
CA VAL A 266 11.05 51.62 -28.84
C VAL A 266 11.80 52.84 -28.29
N ALA A 267 12.75 52.62 -27.37
CA ALA A 267 13.56 53.68 -26.77
C ALA A 267 14.81 54.10 -27.59
N LEU A 268 15.12 53.40 -28.69
CA LEU A 268 16.22 53.68 -29.63
C LEU A 268 15.69 54.23 -30.95
#